data_AF-A0A6A6V9A4-F1
#
_entry.id   AF-A0A6A6V9A4-F1
#
_cell.length_a   1.000
_cell.length_b   1.000
_cell.length_c   1.000
_cell.angle_alpha   90.00
_cell.angle_beta   90.00
_cell.angle_gamma   90.00
#
_symmetry.space_group_name_H-M   'P 1'
#
loop_
_entity.id
_entity.type
_entity.pdbx_description
1 polymer ?
#
loop_
_entity_poly.entity_id
_entity_poly.type
_entity_poly.pdbx_seq_one_letter_code
_entity_poly.pdbx_strand_id
1 'polypeptide(L)'
;SLKDATLDQQCTVTRPGIAPLASALLTELLVSILQHPKKSRAPVTPSQNSNAPPPAHPSLPAPFVHPLGSIPHTIRGYLSNFSNIQVEGKPYDCCSACSDKIISLYEEDPWGFVKRALNEKGYVEDVSGLAEVQRSADEAAEGLEWDDEDGELAEEGEGELL
;
A
#
# COMPACT_ATOMS: atom_id res chain seq x y z
N SER A 1 -12.79 -1.41 11.30
CA SER A 1 -13.14 -0.19 12.05
C SER A 1 -12.37 1.00 11.48
N LEU A 2 -13.06 1.98 10.87
CA LEU A 2 -12.49 3.25 10.40
C LEU A 2 -12.13 4.20 11.56
N LYS A 3 -12.48 3.84 12.81
CA LYS A 3 -12.23 4.66 14.00
C LYS A 3 -10.83 4.49 14.58
N ASP A 4 -10.13 3.40 14.26
CA ASP A 4 -8.84 3.06 14.89
C ASP A 4 -7.62 3.35 14.00
N ALA A 5 -7.83 3.87 12.79
CA ALA A 5 -6.76 4.20 11.84
C ALA A 5 -6.76 5.71 11.54
N THR A 6 -5.72 6.42 11.99
CA THR A 6 -5.53 7.86 11.71
C THR A 6 -4.85 8.15 10.37
N LEU A 7 -4.33 7.11 9.70
CA LEU A 7 -3.65 7.26 8.42
C LEU A 7 -4.68 7.52 7.31
N ASP A 8 -4.48 8.61 6.56
CA ASP A 8 -5.32 9.05 5.44
C ASP A 8 -6.79 9.37 5.79
N GLN A 9 -7.07 9.63 7.07
CA GLN A 9 -8.38 10.13 7.49
C GLN A 9 -8.45 11.66 7.39
N GLN A 10 -9.58 12.14 6.88
CA GLN A 10 -9.89 13.57 6.90
C GLN A 10 -9.94 14.07 8.35
N CYS A 11 -9.48 15.30 8.57
CA CYS A 11 -9.48 15.95 9.89
C CYS A 11 -8.60 15.28 10.97
N THR A 12 -7.58 14.51 10.57
CA THR A 12 -6.62 13.92 11.51
C THR A 12 -5.65 14.97 12.06
N VAL A 13 -5.52 15.03 13.39
CA VAL A 13 -4.44 15.76 14.05
C VAL A 13 -3.16 14.92 13.97
N THR A 14 -2.15 15.41 13.25
CA THR A 14 -0.86 14.72 13.10
C THR A 14 0.20 15.36 13.98
N ARG A 15 1.16 14.56 14.47
CA ARG A 15 2.35 15.11 15.14
C ARG A 15 3.08 16.03 14.13
N PRO A 16 3.49 17.24 14.53
CA PRO A 16 4.00 18.25 13.59
C PRO A 16 5.26 17.81 12.82
N GLY A 17 6.01 16.83 13.34
CA GLY A 17 7.19 16.28 12.66
C GLY A 17 6.89 15.32 11.50
N ILE A 18 5.65 14.83 11.33
CA ILE A 18 5.30 13.84 10.30
C ILE A 18 5.37 14.46 8.90
N ALA A 19 4.69 15.60 8.70
CA ALA A 19 4.62 16.26 7.40
C ALA A 19 6.00 16.63 6.81
N PRO A 20 6.93 17.28 7.55
CA PRO A 20 8.25 17.61 7.00
C PRO A 20 9.09 16.36 6.71
N LEU A 21 9.02 15.33 7.55
CA LEU A 21 9.77 14.08 7.33
C LEU A 21 9.26 13.36 6.07
N ALA A 22 7.95 13.23 5.91
CA ALA A 22 7.34 12.63 4.73
C ALA A 22 7.68 13.42 3.45
N SER A 23 7.63 14.77 3.53
CA SER A 23 7.97 15.64 2.40
C SER A 23 9.43 15.51 1.97
N ALA A 24 10.35 15.43 2.92
CA ALA A 24 11.78 15.22 2.65
C ALA A 24 12.02 13.85 1.98
N LEU A 25 11.46 12.78 2.53
CA LEU A 25 11.57 11.43 1.97
C LEU A 25 10.99 11.35 0.55
N LEU A 26 9.83 11.97 0.30
CA LEU A 26 9.20 11.99 -1.02
C LEU A 26 10.06 12.75 -2.04
N THR A 27 10.66 13.87 -1.64
CA THR A 27 11.53 14.66 -2.51
C THR A 27 12.79 13.88 -2.90
N GLU A 28 13.44 13.23 -1.93
CA GLU A 28 14.62 12.38 -2.19
C GLU A 28 14.28 11.16 -3.07
N LEU A 29 13.11 10.54 -2.84
CA LEU A 29 12.63 9.44 -3.67
C LEU A 29 12.36 9.91 -5.11
N LEU A 30 11.74 11.07 -5.28
CA LEU A 30 11.47 11.65 -6.60
C LEU A 30 12.78 11.94 -7.35
N VAL A 31 13.74 12.59 -6.71
CA VAL A 31 15.06 12.87 -7.31
C VAL A 31 15.73 11.56 -7.71
N SER A 32 15.70 10.55 -6.85
CA SER A 32 16.25 9.22 -7.16
C SER A 32 15.58 8.58 -8.38
N ILE A 33 14.25 8.57 -8.45
CA ILE A 33 13.51 8.06 -9.62
C ILE A 33 13.93 8.80 -10.90
N LEU A 34 14.10 10.13 -10.86
CA LEU A 34 14.46 10.93 -12.03
C LEU A 34 15.89 10.69 -12.52
N GLN A 35 16.83 10.35 -11.63
CA GLN A 35 18.22 10.03 -11.99
C GLN A 35 18.37 8.61 -12.55
N HIS A 36 17.42 7.70 -12.29
CA HIS A 36 17.46 6.36 -12.84
C HIS A 36 17.16 6.35 -14.36
N PRO A 37 17.92 5.62 -15.21
CA PRO A 37 17.71 5.59 -16.66
C PRO A 37 16.30 5.17 -17.08
N LYS A 38 15.68 4.27 -16.30
CA LYS A 38 14.30 3.79 -16.52
C LYS A 38 13.21 4.72 -15.93
N LYS A 39 13.57 5.81 -15.24
CA LYS A 39 12.65 6.79 -14.63
C LYS A 39 11.55 6.11 -13.82
N SER A 40 10.27 6.38 -14.12
CA SER A 40 9.10 5.75 -13.48
C SER A 40 9.05 4.23 -13.58
N ARG A 41 9.86 3.61 -14.46
CA ARG A 41 10.00 2.15 -14.61
C ARG A 41 11.27 1.63 -13.92
N ALA A 42 11.87 2.39 -13.02
CA ALA A 42 12.97 1.93 -12.19
C ALA A 42 12.51 0.73 -11.33
N PRO A 43 13.29 -0.35 -11.26
CA PRO A 43 12.97 -1.47 -10.38
C PRO A 43 13.14 -1.04 -8.92
N VAL A 44 12.41 -1.71 -8.03
CA VAL A 44 12.67 -1.61 -6.59
C VAL A 44 14.06 -2.18 -6.34
N THR A 45 14.96 -1.36 -5.80
CA THR A 45 16.29 -1.82 -5.40
C THR A 45 16.27 -2.01 -3.88
N PRO A 46 16.52 -3.23 -3.36
CA PRO A 46 16.62 -3.40 -1.92
C PRO A 46 17.74 -2.54 -1.36
N SER A 47 17.58 -2.10 -0.12
CA SER A 47 18.62 -1.43 0.67
C SER A 47 19.75 -2.40 1.00
N GLN A 48 20.50 -2.88 -0.01
CA GLN A 48 21.74 -3.60 0.20
C GLN A 48 22.81 -3.17 -0.80
N ASN A 49 23.81 -2.53 -0.21
CA ASN A 49 25.24 -2.54 -0.46
C ASN A 49 25.72 -2.50 -1.92
N SER A 50 26.64 -1.57 -2.13
CA SER A 50 27.63 -1.36 -3.19
C SER A 50 28.36 -2.59 -3.76
N ASN A 51 28.00 -3.81 -3.38
CA ASN A 51 28.48 -5.06 -3.98
C ASN A 51 27.48 -5.54 -5.03
N ALA A 52 27.27 -4.73 -6.08
CA ALA A 52 26.63 -5.27 -7.28
C ALA A 52 27.50 -6.45 -7.77
N PRO A 53 26.92 -7.64 -7.98
CA PRO A 53 27.71 -8.78 -8.42
C PRO A 53 28.42 -8.42 -9.73
N PRO A 54 29.68 -8.86 -9.91
CA PRO A 54 30.39 -8.63 -11.16
C PRO A 54 29.55 -9.20 -12.32
N PRO A 55 29.63 -8.61 -13.52
CA PRO A 55 28.85 -9.07 -14.65
C PRO A 55 29.09 -10.57 -14.87
N ALA A 56 28.01 -11.33 -15.08
CA ALA A 56 28.06 -12.79 -15.26
C ALA A 56 28.99 -13.23 -16.41
N HIS A 57 29.29 -12.31 -17.33
CA HIS A 57 30.27 -12.51 -18.38
C HIS A 57 30.98 -11.17 -18.68
N PRO A 58 32.29 -11.16 -18.99
CA PRO A 58 33.07 -9.94 -19.29
C PRO A 58 32.55 -9.10 -20.48
N SER A 59 31.71 -9.67 -21.33
CA SER A 59 31.10 -8.96 -22.47
C SER A 59 29.78 -8.26 -22.12
N LEU A 60 29.23 -8.47 -20.92
CA LEU A 60 28.00 -7.80 -20.48
C LEU A 60 28.34 -6.47 -19.80
N PRO A 61 27.52 -5.43 -20.01
CA PRO A 61 27.70 -4.16 -19.31
C PRO A 61 27.57 -4.35 -17.80
N ALA A 62 28.35 -3.58 -17.05
CA ALA A 62 28.26 -3.58 -15.59
C ALA A 62 26.83 -3.21 -15.15
N PRO A 63 26.33 -3.81 -14.04
CA PRO A 63 25.03 -3.45 -13.48
C PRO A 63 24.98 -1.95 -13.16
N PHE A 64 23.84 -1.33 -13.44
CA PHE A 64 23.64 0.09 -13.13
C PHE A 64 23.67 0.30 -11.61
N VAL A 65 24.61 1.11 -11.14
CA VAL A 65 24.71 1.53 -9.73
C VAL A 65 24.08 2.89 -9.60
N HIS A 66 22.99 2.97 -8.83
CA HIS A 66 22.26 4.22 -8.67
C HIS A 66 23.01 5.19 -7.75
N PRO A 67 23.30 6.44 -8.20
CA PRO A 67 24.22 7.35 -7.49
C PRO A 67 23.69 7.88 -6.16
N LEU A 68 22.37 7.86 -5.95
CA LEU A 68 21.73 8.36 -4.72
C LEU A 68 21.25 7.22 -3.79
N GLY A 69 21.69 5.99 -4.03
CA GLY A 69 21.27 4.83 -3.24
C GLY A 69 20.04 4.14 -3.82
N SER A 70 19.14 3.66 -2.97
CA SER A 70 18.03 2.80 -3.39
C SER A 70 16.75 3.56 -3.77
N ILE A 71 15.90 2.90 -4.56
CA ILE A 71 14.56 3.34 -4.94
C ILE A 71 13.53 2.37 -4.31
N PRO A 72 13.00 2.67 -3.10
CA PRO A 72 11.96 1.87 -2.48
C PRO A 72 10.58 2.07 -3.13
N HIS A 73 9.73 1.05 -3.07
CA HIS A 73 8.34 1.12 -3.53
C HIS A 73 7.43 1.90 -2.58
N THR A 74 7.45 1.57 -1.30
CA THR A 74 6.73 2.30 -0.25
C THR A 74 7.63 2.47 0.97
N ILE A 75 7.60 3.66 1.58
CA ILE A 75 8.26 3.94 2.86
C ILE A 75 7.18 4.17 3.91
N ARG A 76 7.18 3.39 5.00
CA ARG A 76 6.31 3.57 6.15
C ARG A 76 7.14 4.03 7.35
N GLY A 77 6.90 5.26 7.80
CA GLY A 77 7.59 5.87 8.93
C GLY A 77 6.75 5.84 10.20
N TYR A 78 7.37 5.45 11.32
CA TYR A 78 6.74 5.38 12.64
C TYR A 78 7.53 6.25 13.61
N LEU A 79 6.95 7.38 14.03
CA LEU A 79 7.61 8.29 14.97
C LEU A 79 7.52 7.87 16.45
N SER A 80 6.75 6.83 16.79
CA SER A 80 6.68 6.28 18.14
C SER A 80 7.97 5.57 18.54
N ASN A 81 8.57 4.86 17.58
CA ASN A 81 9.82 4.10 17.75
C ASN A 81 10.93 4.57 16.81
N PHE A 82 10.74 5.70 16.12
CA PHE A 82 11.69 6.30 15.18
C PHE A 82 12.20 5.32 14.11
N SER A 83 11.29 4.51 13.55
CA SER A 83 11.62 3.50 12.54
C SER A 83 11.06 3.83 11.16
N ASN A 84 11.76 3.40 10.11
CA ASN A 84 11.28 3.43 8.73
C ASN A 84 11.35 2.02 8.15
N ILE A 85 10.25 1.58 7.54
CA ILE A 85 10.14 0.26 6.91
C ILE A 85 9.90 0.46 5.42
N GLN A 86 10.69 -0.23 4.60
CA GLN A 86 10.46 -0.29 3.16
C GLN A 86 9.59 -1.51 2.83
N VAL A 87 8.50 -1.29 2.11
CA VAL A 87 7.54 -2.35 1.75
C VAL A 87 7.38 -2.38 0.24
N GLU A 88 7.43 -3.59 -0.32
CA GLU A 88 7.12 -3.86 -1.71
C GLU A 88 5.73 -4.51 -1.80
N GLY A 89 4.88 -3.98 -2.66
CA GLY A 89 3.55 -4.51 -2.93
C GLY A 89 3.52 -5.13 -4.32
N LYS A 90 2.74 -6.19 -4.49
CA LYS A 90 2.47 -6.77 -5.81
C LYS A 90 1.17 -6.18 -6.37
N PRO A 91 1.07 -6.02 -7.71
CA PRO A 91 -0.21 -5.75 -8.35
C PRO A 91 -1.25 -6.78 -7.93
N TYR A 92 -2.48 -6.33 -7.75
CA TYR A 92 -3.58 -7.18 -7.29
C TYR A 92 -4.72 -7.18 -8.31
N ASP A 93 -5.15 -8.38 -8.70
CA ASP A 93 -6.11 -8.60 -9.78
C ASP A 93 -7.50 -8.02 -9.48
N CYS A 94 -7.87 -7.90 -8.20
CA CYS A 94 -9.13 -7.28 -7.77
C CYS A 94 -8.92 -5.88 -7.17
N CYS A 95 -7.82 -5.19 -7.52
CA CYS A 95 -7.59 -3.82 -7.08
C CYS A 95 -8.68 -2.88 -7.64
N SER A 96 -9.30 -2.10 -6.76
CA SER A 96 -10.34 -1.11 -7.10
C SER A 96 -9.84 0.09 -7.92
N ALA A 97 -8.52 0.22 -8.12
CA ALA A 97 -7.91 1.33 -8.84
C ALA A 97 -7.09 0.91 -10.08
N CYS A 98 -6.29 -0.15 -9.99
CA CYS A 98 -5.32 -0.51 -11.04
C CYS A 98 -5.48 -1.92 -11.63
N SER A 99 -6.55 -2.65 -11.29
CA SER A 99 -6.82 -3.94 -11.96
C SER A 99 -7.13 -3.74 -13.44
N ASP A 100 -6.81 -4.73 -14.27
CA ASP A 100 -7.05 -4.67 -15.72
C ASP A 100 -8.53 -4.43 -16.05
N LYS A 101 -9.45 -4.95 -15.23
CA LYS A 101 -10.90 -4.71 -15.36
C LYS A 101 -11.25 -3.22 -15.19
N ILE A 102 -10.70 -2.58 -14.15
CA ILE A 102 -10.94 -1.16 -13.86
C ILE A 102 -10.34 -0.29 -14.96
N ILE A 103 -9.12 -0.59 -15.39
CA ILE A 103 -8.45 0.15 -16.46
C ILE A 103 -9.25 0.05 -17.76
N SER A 104 -9.68 -1.16 -18.15
CA SER A 104 -10.47 -1.38 -19.36
C SER A 104 -11.79 -0.62 -19.34
N LEU A 105 -12.52 -0.65 -18.22
CA LEU A 105 -13.78 0.12 -18.07
C LEU A 105 -13.57 1.62 -18.15
N TYR A 106 -12.46 2.13 -17.57
CA TYR A 106 -12.11 3.54 -17.66
C TYR A 106 -11.70 3.95 -19.08
N GLU A 107 -11.02 3.08 -19.83
CA GLU A 107 -10.62 3.35 -21.22
C GLU A 107 -11.82 3.33 -22.18
N GLU A 108 -12.81 2.47 -21.95
CA GLU A 108 -14.03 2.37 -22.77
C GLU A 108 -15.01 3.53 -22.58
N ASP A 109 -15.30 3.91 -21.32
CA ASP A 109 -16.20 5.03 -20.98
C ASP A 109 -15.67 5.81 -19.77
N PRO A 110 -14.71 6.73 -19.98
CA PRO A 110 -13.99 7.38 -18.88
C PRO A 110 -14.91 8.13 -17.92
N TRP A 111 -15.81 8.95 -18.45
CA TRP A 111 -16.69 9.76 -17.61
C TRP A 111 -17.86 8.96 -17.05
N GLY A 112 -18.46 8.06 -17.83
CA GLY A 112 -19.55 7.23 -17.32
C GLY A 112 -19.09 6.27 -16.23
N PHE A 113 -17.88 5.71 -16.35
CA PHE A 113 -17.25 4.94 -15.27
C PHE A 113 -17.07 5.79 -14.01
N VAL A 114 -16.40 6.95 -14.11
CA VAL A 114 -16.13 7.81 -12.94
C VAL A 114 -17.42 8.28 -12.29
N LYS A 115 -18.42 8.66 -13.09
CA LYS A 115 -19.73 9.09 -12.58
C LYS A 115 -20.42 7.98 -11.78
N ARG A 116 -20.40 6.74 -12.27
CA ARG A 116 -20.97 5.60 -11.53
C ARG A 116 -20.14 5.28 -10.28
N ALA A 117 -18.82 5.23 -10.40
CA ALA A 117 -17.91 4.99 -9.28
C ALA A 117 -18.10 5.97 -8.11
N LEU A 118 -18.41 7.24 -8.40
CA LEU A 118 -18.64 8.26 -7.37
C LEU A 118 -20.05 8.25 -6.76
N ASN A 119 -21.07 7.83 -7.52
CA ASN A 119 -22.47 7.95 -7.10
C ASN A 119 -23.12 6.62 -6.68
N GLU A 120 -22.61 5.50 -7.19
CA GLU A 120 -23.15 4.16 -6.95
C GLU A 120 -22.28 3.43 -5.91
N LYS A 121 -22.82 3.25 -4.72
CA LYS A 121 -22.14 2.51 -3.64
C LYS A 121 -21.97 1.04 -4.04
N GLY A 122 -20.75 0.50 -3.91
CA GLY A 122 -20.43 -0.90 -4.23
C GLY A 122 -20.06 -1.15 -5.68
N TYR A 123 -20.36 -0.23 -6.61
CA TYR A 123 -20.10 -0.43 -8.05
C TYR A 123 -18.63 -0.82 -8.34
N VAL A 124 -17.67 -0.11 -7.74
CA VAL A 124 -16.23 -0.38 -7.92
C VAL A 124 -15.83 -1.74 -7.34
N GLU A 125 -16.43 -2.13 -6.21
CA GLU A 125 -16.17 -3.41 -5.55
C GLU A 125 -16.68 -4.57 -6.42
N ASP A 126 -17.85 -4.39 -7.03
CA ASP A 126 -18.45 -5.37 -7.95
C ASP A 126 -17.59 -5.53 -9.21
N VAL A 127 -17.24 -4.43 -9.89
CA VAL A 127 -16.51 -4.52 -11.16
C VAL A 127 -15.05 -4.94 -10.98
N SER A 128 -14.43 -4.62 -9.84
CA SER A 128 -13.08 -5.12 -9.53
C SER A 128 -13.09 -6.60 -9.13
N GLY A 129 -14.23 -7.13 -8.66
CA GLY A 129 -14.34 -8.47 -8.08
C GLY A 129 -14.02 -8.51 -6.59
N LEU A 130 -13.81 -7.36 -5.95
CA LEU A 130 -13.58 -7.28 -4.51
C LEU A 130 -14.82 -7.71 -3.71
N ALA A 131 -16.03 -7.46 -4.23
CA ALA A 131 -17.27 -7.92 -3.62
C ALA A 131 -17.34 -9.46 -3.51
N GLU A 132 -16.83 -10.17 -4.52
CA GLU A 132 -16.73 -11.64 -4.53
C GLU A 132 -15.74 -12.13 -3.48
N VAL A 133 -14.58 -11.47 -3.39
CA VAL A 133 -13.54 -11.80 -2.42
C VAL A 133 -14.05 -11.62 -0.99
N GLN A 134 -14.78 -10.52 -0.73
CA GLN A 134 -15.39 -10.27 0.57
C GLN A 134 -16.40 -11.37 0.92
N ARG A 135 -17.30 -11.71 -0.01
CA ARG A 135 -18.30 -12.76 0.21
C ARG A 135 -17.66 -14.12 0.50
N SER A 136 -16.64 -14.49 -0.28
CA SER A 136 -15.90 -15.74 -0.05
C SER A 136 -15.19 -15.76 1.31
N ALA A 137 -14.69 -14.61 1.78
CA ALA A 137 -14.08 -14.51 3.10
C ALA A 137 -15.11 -14.64 4.23
N ASP A 138 -16.28 -14.03 4.06
CA ASP A 138 -17.39 -14.12 5.03
C ASP A 138 -17.92 -15.57 5.13
N GLU A 139 -18.15 -16.24 3.99
CA GLU A 139 -18.54 -17.65 3.94
C GLU A 139 -17.51 -18.58 4.60
N ALA A 140 -16.21 -18.30 4.39
CA ALA A 140 -15.13 -19.06 5.02
C ALA A 140 -15.06 -18.82 6.54
N ALA A 141 -15.38 -17.62 7.01
CA ALA A 141 -15.42 -17.30 8.42
C ALA A 141 -16.61 -17.97 9.13
N GLU A 142 -17.78 -18.02 8.48
CA GLU A 142 -18.95 -18.73 8.98
C GLU A 142 -18.75 -20.25 9.04
N GLY A 143 -17.97 -20.81 8.10
CA GLY A 143 -17.61 -22.23 8.08
C GLY A 143 -16.57 -22.65 9.12
N LEU A 144 -15.93 -21.69 9.79
CA LEU A 144 -15.10 -21.92 10.96
C LEU A 144 -16.00 -21.77 12.19
N GLU A 145 -16.68 -22.86 12.59
CA GLU A 145 -17.21 -22.96 13.96
C GLU A 145 -16.01 -22.80 14.91
N TRP A 146 -15.87 -21.62 15.52
CA TRP A 146 -15.02 -21.46 16.69
C TRP A 146 -15.69 -22.33 17.75
N ASP A 147 -15.05 -23.44 18.13
CA ASP A 147 -15.54 -24.32 19.18
C ASP A 147 -15.63 -23.47 20.46
N ASP A 148 -16.82 -22.99 20.79
CA ASP A 148 -17.14 -22.17 21.96
C ASP A 148 -17.08 -23.02 23.25
N GLU A 149 -16.01 -23.82 23.41
CA GLU A 149 -15.65 -24.50 24.65
C GLU A 149 -14.33 -23.93 25.16
N ASP A 150 -14.39 -22.73 25.76
CA ASP A 150 -13.76 -22.45 27.06
C ASP A 150 -13.91 -20.97 27.51
N GLY A 151 -14.71 -20.77 28.57
CA GLY A 151 -14.34 -19.87 29.67
C GLY A 151 -14.83 -18.41 29.66
N GLU A 152 -15.85 -18.16 30.49
CA GLU A 152 -16.29 -16.85 31.01
C GLU A 152 -15.20 -15.75 31.04
N LEU A 153 -15.41 -14.66 30.29
CA LEU A 153 -14.81 -13.36 30.60
C LEU A 153 -15.93 -12.34 30.81
N ALA A 154 -16.09 -11.98 32.09
CA ALA A 154 -17.04 -11.03 32.62
C ALA A 154 -16.98 -9.65 31.92
N GLU A 155 -18.14 -9.02 31.76
CA GLU A 155 -18.29 -7.59 31.51
C GLU A 155 -17.54 -6.80 32.60
N GLU A 156 -16.36 -6.25 32.29
CA GLU A 156 -15.77 -5.17 33.09
C GLU A 156 -16.25 -3.83 32.55
N GLY A 157 -17.00 -3.15 33.42
CA GLY A 157 -17.76 -1.94 33.15
C GLY A 157 -16.95 -0.69 32.80
N GLU A 158 -17.72 0.27 32.34
CA GLU A 158 -17.37 1.64 31.96
C GLU A 158 -16.43 2.31 32.99
N GLY A 159 -15.16 2.46 32.61
CA GLY A 159 -14.18 3.26 33.33
C GLY A 159 -14.18 4.71 32.85
N GLU A 160 -14.83 5.58 33.61
CA GLU A 160 -14.74 7.03 33.55
C GLU A 160 -13.29 7.50 33.72
N LEU A 161 -12.75 8.27 32.76
CA LEU A 161 -11.43 8.89 32.88
C LEU A 161 -11.55 10.36 33.25
N LEU A 162 -11.04 10.68 34.45
CA LEU A 162 -10.55 12.00 34.84
C LEU A 162 -9.35 12.43 33.98
#